data_AF-A0A6L3X5M1-F1
#
_entry.id   AF-A0A6L3X5M1-F1
#
_cell.length_a   1.000
_cell.length_b   1.000
_cell.length_c   1.000
_cell.angle_alpha   90.00
_cell.angle_beta   90.00
_cell.angle_gamma   90.00
#
_symmetry.space_group_name_H-M   'P 1'
#
loop_
_entity.id
_entity.type
_entity.pdbx_description
1 polymer ?
#
loop_
_entity_poly.entity_id
_entity_poly.type
_entity_poly.pdbx_seq_one_letter_code
_entity_poly.pdbx_strand_id
1 'polypeptide(L)'
;VHLGQEDLETTDLNAIRDAGLRLGVSTHDDMEIDVALAARPSYIALGHVFPTQTKQMPSAPQGLTQLAAHVKRLADYPTVAIGGISLERAPAVLETGVGSIAV
;
A
#
# COMPACT_ATOMS: atom_id res chain seq x y z
N VAL A 1 -1.64 6.41 -12.07
CA VAL A 1 -1.91 4.96 -12.22
C VAL A 1 -1.61 4.26 -10.91
N HIS A 2 -2.24 3.11 -10.66
CA HIS A 2 -1.98 2.30 -9.48
C HIS A 2 -1.81 0.85 -9.91
N LEU A 3 -0.75 0.19 -9.45
CA LEU A 3 -0.33 -1.14 -9.90
C LEU A 3 -0.21 -2.11 -8.72
N GLY A 4 -0.57 -3.37 -8.94
CA GLY A 4 -0.21 -4.49 -8.07
C GLY A 4 1.20 -5.01 -8.36
N GLN A 5 1.64 -6.01 -7.58
CA GLN A 5 2.98 -6.59 -7.73
C GLN A 5 3.18 -7.25 -9.09
N GLU A 6 2.22 -8.07 -9.54
CA GLU A 6 2.28 -8.75 -10.85
C GLU A 6 2.31 -7.75 -12.01
N ASP A 7 1.62 -6.61 -11.90
CA ASP A 7 1.63 -5.56 -12.91
C ASP A 7 3.03 -4.93 -13.07
N LEU A 8 3.80 -4.82 -11.98
CA LEU A 8 5.15 -4.22 -12.00
C LEU A 8 6.14 -5.03 -12.86
N GLU A 9 5.93 -6.33 -13.02
CA GLU A 9 6.84 -7.20 -13.78
C GLU A 9 6.82 -6.90 -15.28
N THR A 10 5.69 -6.41 -15.79
CA THR A 10 5.46 -6.25 -17.23
C THR A 10 5.24 -4.81 -17.66
N THR A 11 4.97 -3.91 -16.71
CA THR A 11 4.67 -2.51 -17.01
C THR A 11 5.94 -1.72 -17.34
N ASP A 12 5.90 -0.93 -18.42
CA ASP A 12 6.92 0.07 -18.72
C ASP A 12 6.83 1.26 -17.74
N LEU A 13 7.59 1.18 -16.65
CA LEU A 13 7.64 2.22 -15.64
C LEU A 13 8.26 3.53 -16.16
N ASN A 14 9.07 3.49 -17.22
CA ASN A 14 9.63 4.72 -17.81
C ASN A 14 8.56 5.47 -18.60
N ALA A 15 7.72 4.76 -19.37
CA ALA A 15 6.60 5.38 -20.06
C ALA A 15 5.64 6.11 -19.10
N ILE A 16 5.37 5.54 -17.90
CA ILE A 16 4.57 6.20 -16.86
C ILE A 16 5.23 7.49 -16.39
N ARG A 17 6.55 7.46 -16.16
CA ARG A 17 7.34 8.63 -15.71
C ARG A 17 7.41 9.71 -16.78
N ASP A 18 7.67 9.33 -18.02
CA ASP A 18 7.78 10.24 -19.17
C ASP A 18 6.44 10.92 -19.48
N ALA A 19 5.33 10.24 -19.21
CA ALA A 19 3.99 10.81 -19.26
C ALA A 19 3.66 11.77 -18.09
N GLY A 20 4.56 11.92 -17.11
CA GLY A 20 4.36 12.78 -15.94
C GLY A 20 3.30 12.27 -14.96
N LEU A 21 2.97 10.98 -15.00
CA LEU A 21 1.91 10.39 -14.18
C LEU A 21 2.44 9.97 -12.81
N ARG A 22 1.60 10.13 -11.78
CA ARG A 22 1.87 9.54 -10.46
C ARG A 22 1.64 8.03 -10.47
N LEU A 23 2.54 7.31 -9.82
CA LEU A 23 2.48 5.85 -9.65
C LEU A 23 2.17 5.50 -8.19
N GLY A 24 1.12 4.73 -7.96
CA GLY A 24 0.89 4.04 -6.69
C GLY A 24 1.19 2.56 -6.80
N VAL A 25 1.70 1.94 -5.74
CA VAL A 25 1.97 0.50 -5.70
C VAL A 25 1.34 -0.12 -4.46
N SER A 26 0.62 -1.23 -4.63
CA SER A 26 0.09 -2.05 -3.52
C SER A 26 1.15 -2.97 -2.93
N THR A 27 1.20 -3.07 -1.61
CA THR A 27 2.12 -3.95 -0.86
C THR A 27 1.42 -4.63 0.31
N HIS A 28 1.76 -5.90 0.53
CA HIS A 28 1.14 -6.78 1.54
C HIS A 28 2.11 -7.29 2.60
N ASP A 29 3.41 -7.21 2.36
CA ASP A 29 4.46 -7.62 3.29
C ASP A 29 5.76 -6.85 3.04
N ASP A 30 6.79 -7.16 3.83
CA ASP A 30 8.09 -6.51 3.76
C ASP A 30 8.84 -6.75 2.43
N MET A 31 8.62 -7.88 1.76
CA MET A 31 9.27 -8.21 0.49
C MET A 31 8.66 -7.38 -0.65
N GLU A 32 7.33 -7.27 -0.69
CA GLU A 32 6.63 -6.42 -1.64
C GLU A 32 6.97 -4.94 -1.45
N ILE A 33 7.24 -4.51 -0.20
CA ILE A 33 7.76 -3.16 0.07
C ILE A 33 9.11 -2.93 -0.62
N ASP A 34 10.04 -3.89 -0.56
CA ASP A 34 11.33 -3.76 -1.24
C ASP A 34 11.18 -3.66 -2.76
N VAL A 35 10.28 -4.47 -3.34
CA VAL A 35 9.94 -4.39 -4.77
C VAL A 35 9.35 -3.02 -5.12
N ALA A 36 8.40 -2.53 -4.31
CA ALA A 36 7.78 -1.22 -4.50
C ALA A 36 8.82 -0.09 -4.45
N LEU A 37 9.75 -0.12 -3.49
CA LEU A 37 10.81 0.90 -3.38
C LEU A 37 11.70 0.95 -4.62
N ALA A 38 12.02 -0.20 -5.24
CA ALA A 38 12.77 -0.25 -6.49
C ALA A 38 12.02 0.42 -7.66
N ALA A 39 10.67 0.37 -7.66
CA ALA A 39 9.84 1.05 -8.64
C ALA A 39 9.78 2.58 -8.45
N ARG A 40 10.22 3.11 -7.29
CA ARG A 40 10.17 4.54 -6.91
C ARG A 40 8.79 5.18 -7.14
N PRO A 41 7.72 4.67 -6.50
CA PRO A 41 6.38 5.17 -6.68
C PRO A 41 6.18 6.54 -6.04
N SER A 42 5.11 7.21 -6.42
CA SER A 42 4.66 8.45 -5.77
C SER A 42 3.98 8.20 -4.41
N TYR A 43 3.43 7.00 -4.19
CA TYR A 43 2.88 6.56 -2.90
C TYR A 43 2.82 5.03 -2.81
N ILE A 44 2.73 4.51 -1.60
CA ILE A 44 2.64 3.07 -1.32
C ILE A 44 1.33 2.78 -0.57
N ALA A 45 0.56 1.80 -1.06
CA ALA A 45 -0.65 1.32 -0.42
C ALA A 45 -0.35 0.07 0.42
N LEU A 46 -0.64 0.14 1.71
CA LEU A 46 -0.41 -0.90 2.70
C LEU A 46 -1.73 -1.63 2.96
N GLY A 47 -1.83 -2.89 2.54
CA GLY A 47 -3.06 -3.66 2.70
C GLY A 47 -2.88 -5.17 2.59
N HIS A 48 -3.90 -5.98 2.85
CA HIS A 48 -5.14 -5.56 3.49
C HIS A 48 -4.93 -5.49 5.01
N VAL A 49 -5.42 -4.41 5.64
CA VAL A 49 -5.22 -4.20 7.09
C VAL A 49 -6.10 -5.13 7.91
N PHE A 50 -7.35 -5.34 7.50
CA PHE A 50 -8.34 -6.19 8.16
C PHE A 50 -8.99 -7.15 7.16
N PRO A 51 -9.68 -8.22 7.63
CA PRO A 51 -10.45 -9.09 6.74
C PRO A 51 -11.40 -8.30 5.84
N THR A 52 -11.44 -8.66 4.56
CA THR A 52 -12.32 -8.06 3.55
C THR A 52 -13.06 -9.14 2.78
N GLN A 53 -14.26 -8.81 2.31
CA GLN A 53 -15.05 -9.67 1.42
C GLN A 53 -15.00 -9.22 -0.04
N THR A 54 -14.42 -8.05 -0.31
CA THR A 54 -14.43 -7.43 -1.64
C THR A 54 -13.45 -8.11 -2.61
N LYS A 55 -12.36 -8.69 -2.09
CA LYS A 55 -11.32 -9.37 -2.86
C LYS A 55 -10.85 -10.59 -2.09
N GLN A 56 -10.66 -11.71 -2.79
CA GLN A 56 -9.98 -12.87 -2.21
C GLN A 56 -8.51 -12.54 -2.03
N MET A 57 -8.04 -12.64 -0.80
CA MET A 57 -6.66 -12.33 -0.44
C MET A 57 -5.92 -13.63 -0.13
N PRO A 58 -4.74 -13.88 -0.72
CA PRO A 58 -3.95 -15.07 -0.45
C PRO A 58 -3.23 -15.00 0.91
N SER A 59 -3.05 -13.80 1.46
CA SER A 59 -2.40 -13.54 2.74
C SER A 59 -3.40 -13.32 3.87
N ALA A 60 -2.92 -13.44 5.12
CA ALA A 60 -3.66 -12.99 6.29
C ALA A 60 -3.66 -11.45 6.39
N PRO A 61 -4.66 -10.84 7.05
CA PRO A 61 -4.66 -9.40 7.29
C PRO A 61 -3.45 -8.97 8.11
N GLN A 62 -2.85 -7.83 7.76
CA GLN A 62 -1.65 -7.32 8.42
C GLN A 62 -1.91 -6.90 9.88
N GLY A 63 -3.08 -6.33 10.15
CA GLY A 63 -3.41 -5.72 11.44
C GLY A 63 -2.65 -4.43 11.72
N LEU A 64 -2.99 -3.77 12.84
CA LEU A 64 -2.47 -2.44 13.18
C LEU A 64 -0.99 -2.42 13.56
N THR A 65 -0.50 -3.46 14.25
CA THR A 65 0.91 -3.54 14.66
C THR A 65 1.85 -3.59 13.46
N GLN A 66 1.55 -4.45 12.48
CA GLN A 66 2.38 -4.57 11.29
C GLN A 66 2.23 -3.32 10.39
N LEU A 67 1.02 -2.76 10.28
CA LEU A 67 0.81 -1.50 9.57
C LEU A 67 1.70 -0.37 10.14
N ALA A 68 1.74 -0.19 11.46
CA ALA A 68 2.58 0.82 12.10
C ALA A 68 4.08 0.58 11.84
N ALA A 69 4.52 -0.68 11.82
CA ALA A 69 5.90 -1.03 11.47
C ALA A 69 6.24 -0.66 10.02
N HIS A 70 5.35 -0.97 9.07
CA HIS A 70 5.53 -0.60 7.66
C HIS A 70 5.52 0.92 7.45
N VAL A 71 4.59 1.65 8.08
CA VAL A 71 4.55 3.12 8.04
C VAL A 71 5.87 3.71 8.53
N LYS A 72 6.40 3.22 9.66
CA LYS A 72 7.69 3.69 10.20
C LYS A 72 8.85 3.41 9.24
N ARG A 73 8.87 2.24 8.59
CA ARG A 73 9.88 1.87 7.59
C ARG A 73 9.81 2.79 6.35
N LEU A 74 8.62 3.25 6.00
CA LEU A 74 8.32 4.08 4.83
C LEU A 74 8.22 5.57 5.15
N ALA A 75 8.93 6.06 6.16
CA ALA A 75 8.83 7.45 6.63
C ALA A 75 9.03 8.52 5.53
N ASP A 76 9.77 8.18 4.47
CA ASP A 76 10.05 9.08 3.32
C ASP A 76 9.00 9.00 2.20
N TYR A 77 7.99 8.13 2.31
CA TYR A 77 6.97 7.91 1.29
C TYR A 77 5.56 8.25 1.80
N PRO A 78 4.71 8.87 0.96
CA PRO A 78 3.28 8.91 1.23
C PRO A 78 2.70 7.50 1.32
N THR A 79 2.02 7.20 2.41
CA THR A 79 1.41 5.88 2.67
C THR A 79 -0.11 5.97 2.74
N VAL A 80 -0.78 4.92 2.24
CA VAL A 80 -2.23 4.77 2.28
C VAL A 80 -2.57 3.41 2.87
N ALA A 81 -3.38 3.35 3.93
CA ALA A 81 -3.90 2.09 4.45
C ALA A 81 -5.16 1.68 3.68
N ILE A 82 -5.26 0.39 3.33
CA ILE A 82 -6.42 -0.15 2.61
C ILE A 82 -6.77 -1.57 3.06
N GLY A 83 -8.05 -1.94 2.92
CA GLY A 83 -8.53 -3.31 3.08
C GLY A 83 -9.22 -3.55 4.42
N GLY A 84 -10.54 -3.71 4.37
CA GLY A 84 -11.38 -4.00 5.53
C GLY A 84 -11.50 -2.85 6.53
N ILE A 85 -11.26 -1.61 6.10
CA ILE A 85 -11.32 -0.41 6.95
C ILE A 85 -12.74 0.17 6.88
N SER A 86 -13.40 0.25 8.02
CA SER A 86 -14.70 0.91 8.19
C SER A 86 -14.54 2.22 8.97
N LEU A 87 -15.61 3.02 9.07
CA LEU A 87 -15.59 4.28 9.83
C LEU A 87 -15.22 4.06 11.30
N GLU A 88 -15.63 2.94 11.90
CA GLU A 88 -15.33 2.59 13.29
C GLU A 88 -13.86 2.20 13.49
N ARG A 89 -13.19 1.68 12.45
CA ARG A 89 -11.78 1.26 12.50
C ARG A 89 -10.82 2.38 12.09
N ALA A 90 -11.30 3.38 11.35
CA ALA A 90 -10.48 4.45 10.81
C ALA A 90 -9.63 5.19 11.86
N PRO A 91 -10.13 5.52 13.08
CA PRO A 91 -9.31 6.18 14.09
C PRO A 91 -8.06 5.38 14.48
N ALA A 92 -8.22 4.08 14.76
CA ALA A 92 -7.11 3.21 15.14
C ALA A 92 -6.10 2.99 13.99
N VAL A 93 -6.57 3.05 12.75
CA VAL A 93 -5.68 3.01 11.57
C VAL A 93 -4.87 4.31 11.46
N LEU A 94 -5.48 5.48 11.65
CA LEU A 94 -4.78 6.76 11.61
C LEU A 94 -3.73 6.88 12.72
N GLU A 95 -3.98 6.31 13.89
CA GLU A 95 -3.02 6.25 15.01
C GLU A 95 -1.72 5.51 14.67
N THR A 96 -1.69 4.68 13.62
CA THR A 96 -0.46 4.04 13.13
C THR A 96 0.51 5.01 12.46
N GLY A 97 0.06 6.25 12.18
CA GLY A 97 0.82 7.28 11.48
C GLY A 97 0.68 7.23 9.96
N VAL A 98 -0.21 6.40 9.42
CA VAL A 98 -0.45 6.32 7.97
C VAL A 98 -0.94 7.67 7.44
N GLY A 99 -0.50 8.05 6.23
CA GLY A 99 -0.84 9.34 5.64
C GLY A 99 -2.32 9.49 5.28
N SER A 100 -2.97 8.41 4.84
CA SER A 100 -4.40 8.40 4.54
C SER A 100 -5.00 6.99 4.54
N ILE A 101 -6.32 6.91 4.36
CA ILE A 101 -7.11 5.68 4.29
C ILE A 101 -7.87 5.64 2.97
N ALA A 102 -7.93 4.47 2.34
CA ALA A 102 -8.83 4.16 1.22
C ALA A 102 -9.87 3.10 1.64
N VAL A 103 -11.13 3.29 1.21
CA VAL A 103 -12.29 2.45 1.54
C VAL A 103 -12.98 1.92 0.29
#